data_AF-A0A3N5WVW8-F1
#
_entry.id   AF-A0A3N5WVW8-F1
#
_cell.length_a   1.000
_cell.length_b   1.000
_cell.length_c   1.000
_cell.angle_alpha   90.00
_cell.angle_beta   90.00
_cell.angle_gamma   90.00
#
_symmetry.space_group_name_H-M   'P 1'
#
loop_
_entity.id
_entity.type
_entity.pdbx_description
1 polymer ?
#
loop_
_entity_poly.entity_id
_entity_poly.type
_entity_poly.pdbx_seq_one_letter_code
_entity_poly.pdbx_strand_id
1 'polypeptide(L)'
;MAVEEEISLKKLAREKGLIVMGPDCGTAIIGGAGIGFANRVRRGPIGVIGASGTGIQEFTSLVHRAGSGISHAIGTGSRDFSDAVGGLSFLSALDALEEDPRTGIIVILSKPPGKTALAALAPRISGCRKPVITCFLGSQEKFWQGRTGPQEARILDEAAALAVKGITGSFPSALTADSQLLEELTQKERSGKTSAQKFIRGLFAGGTFCYQTQQIFREQGLEVYSNTPLPGNPELPDPSLSLKNTLVDMGADEFTSGRPHPMIDSRLRYERILKETEDPQVAVLLLDIILGFNSSPDPAGDLAPAILNAKEKASRRGGSLCVIASVCGTEEDPQDLKRQVRILEKAGALVFPSSAQAARLVALLVKEL
;
A
#
# COMPACT_ATOMS: atom_id res chain seq x y z
N MET A 1 15.31 -17.40 4.41
CA MET A 1 14.78 -18.75 4.11
C MET A 1 14.87 -18.97 2.62
N ALA A 2 15.49 -20.07 2.20
CA ALA A 2 15.60 -20.43 0.79
C ALA A 2 14.21 -20.71 0.21
N VAL A 3 14.07 -20.64 -1.12
CA VAL A 3 12.76 -20.85 -1.79
C VAL A 3 12.33 -22.30 -1.66
N GLU A 4 13.27 -23.24 -1.74
CA GLU A 4 13.04 -24.68 -1.62
C GLU A 4 12.51 -25.05 -0.24
N GLU A 5 13.02 -24.40 0.81
CA GLU A 5 12.56 -24.56 2.19
C GLU A 5 11.12 -24.06 2.36
N GLU A 6 10.80 -22.87 1.81
CA GLU A 6 9.44 -22.34 1.80
C GLU A 6 8.46 -23.32 1.13
N ILE A 7 8.81 -23.82 -0.06
CA ILE A 7 7.99 -24.77 -0.80
C ILE A 7 7.78 -26.06 0.01
N SER A 8 8.84 -26.59 0.61
CA SER A 8 8.78 -27.80 1.43
C SER A 8 7.81 -27.64 2.61
N LEU A 9 7.93 -26.54 3.36
CA LEU A 9 7.04 -26.24 4.48
C LEU A 9 5.58 -26.05 4.04
N LYS A 10 5.35 -25.31 2.95
CA LYS A 10 3.99 -25.07 2.43
C LYS A 10 3.33 -26.34 1.90
N LYS A 11 4.08 -27.23 1.24
CA LYS A 11 3.59 -28.54 0.80
C LYS A 11 3.18 -29.41 1.99
N LEU A 12 4.07 -29.55 2.98
CA LEU A 12 3.80 -30.31 4.19
C LEU A 12 2.59 -29.77 4.96
N ALA A 13 2.43 -28.45 5.03
CA ALA A 13 1.27 -27.83 5.65
C ALA A 13 -0.03 -28.18 4.91
N ARG A 14 -0.04 -28.09 3.58
CA ARG A 14 -1.21 -28.44 2.77
C ARG A 14 -1.57 -29.92 2.91
N GLU A 15 -0.59 -30.83 2.91
CA GLU A 15 -0.81 -32.27 3.17
C GLU A 15 -1.46 -32.53 4.54
N LYS A 16 -1.19 -31.66 5.53
CA LYS A 16 -1.75 -31.74 6.89
C LYS A 16 -3.04 -30.93 7.08
N GLY A 17 -3.59 -30.30 6.04
CA GLY A 17 -4.75 -29.41 6.16
C GLY A 17 -4.46 -28.13 6.95
N LEU A 18 -3.23 -27.64 6.92
CA LEU A 18 -2.75 -26.43 7.59
C LEU A 18 -2.30 -25.37 6.57
N ILE A 19 -2.10 -24.14 7.05
CA ILE A 19 -1.59 -23.00 6.26
C ILE A 19 -0.28 -22.52 6.88
N VAL A 20 0.77 -22.39 6.06
CA VAL A 20 2.01 -21.70 6.43
C VAL A 20 1.96 -20.29 5.84
N MET A 21 1.66 -19.31 6.69
CA MET A 21 1.57 -17.88 6.33
C MET A 21 2.98 -17.26 6.26
N GLY A 22 3.80 -17.59 5.26
CA GLY A 22 5.15 -17.04 5.13
C GLY A 22 6.12 -17.87 4.28
N PRO A 23 7.42 -17.51 4.24
CA PRO A 23 8.07 -16.45 5.02
C PRO A 23 7.63 -15.05 4.57
N ASP A 24 8.04 -14.03 5.32
CA ASP A 24 7.77 -12.62 5.00
C ASP A 24 6.26 -12.28 4.92
N CYS A 25 5.51 -12.78 5.90
CA CYS A 25 4.11 -12.41 6.11
C CYS A 25 4.01 -11.46 7.29
N GLY A 26 3.98 -10.15 7.01
CA GLY A 26 3.88 -9.12 8.04
C GLY A 26 2.48 -8.93 8.64
N THR A 27 1.42 -9.36 7.97
CA THR A 27 0.03 -8.99 8.33
C THR A 27 -0.94 -10.15 8.16
N ALA A 28 -1.73 -10.44 9.20
CA ALA A 28 -2.93 -11.25 9.09
C ALA A 28 -3.99 -10.82 10.13
N ILE A 29 -5.26 -11.12 9.84
CA ILE A 29 -6.40 -10.92 10.75
C ILE A 29 -7.24 -12.21 10.73
N ILE A 30 -7.11 -13.06 11.74
CA ILE A 30 -7.77 -14.37 11.78
C ILE A 30 -8.89 -14.34 12.82
N GLY A 31 -10.15 -14.40 12.36
CA GLY A 31 -11.30 -14.36 13.27
C GLY A 31 -11.43 -13.04 14.06
N GLY A 32 -10.73 -11.98 13.62
CA GLY A 32 -10.68 -10.68 14.28
C GLY A 32 -9.41 -10.46 15.10
N ALA A 33 -8.61 -11.50 15.32
CA ALA A 33 -7.30 -11.37 15.97
C ALA A 33 -6.26 -10.90 14.95
N GLY A 34 -5.64 -9.75 15.21
CA GLY A 34 -4.50 -9.25 14.42
C GLY A 34 -3.21 -10.01 14.75
N ILE A 35 -2.45 -10.39 13.73
CA ILE A 35 -1.15 -11.07 13.83
C ILE A 35 -0.13 -10.25 13.04
N GLY A 36 1.01 -9.93 13.66
CA GLY A 36 2.02 -9.04 13.08
C GLY A 36 1.54 -7.59 13.05
N PHE A 37 1.85 -6.87 11.97
CA PHE A 37 1.35 -5.53 11.72
C PHE A 37 -0.07 -5.60 11.17
N ALA A 38 -1.06 -5.31 12.01
CA ALA A 38 -2.46 -5.40 11.65
C ALA A 38 -3.27 -4.26 12.27
N ASN A 39 -4.35 -3.87 11.61
CA ASN A 39 -5.25 -2.83 12.08
C ASN A 39 -6.44 -3.43 12.83
N ARG A 40 -6.97 -2.70 13.81
CA ARG A 40 -8.27 -3.02 14.42
C ARG A 40 -9.37 -2.67 13.43
N VAL A 41 -10.08 -3.70 12.97
CA VAL A 41 -11.11 -3.56 11.94
C VAL A 41 -12.41 -4.24 12.37
N ARG A 42 -13.51 -3.84 11.73
CA ARG A 42 -14.84 -4.39 12.00
C ARG A 42 -14.86 -5.85 11.58
N ARG A 43 -15.59 -6.69 12.31
CA ARG A 43 -16.00 -8.01 11.82
C ARG A 43 -17.00 -7.82 10.69
N GLY A 44 -16.89 -8.60 9.63
CA GLY A 44 -17.83 -8.53 8.50
C GLY A 44 -17.60 -9.65 7.49
N PRO A 45 -18.26 -9.58 6.31
CA PRO A 45 -18.34 -10.69 5.38
C PRO A 45 -17.22 -10.76 4.33
N ILE A 46 -16.23 -9.86 4.38
CA ILE A 46 -15.19 -9.78 3.36
C ILE A 46 -13.96 -10.59 3.80
N GLY A 47 -13.64 -11.64 3.06
CA GLY A 47 -12.43 -12.42 3.22
C GLY A 47 -11.30 -11.89 2.33
N VAL A 48 -10.07 -11.90 2.81
CA VAL A 48 -8.90 -11.39 2.08
C VAL A 48 -7.79 -12.43 2.09
N ILE A 49 -7.15 -12.62 0.94
CA ILE A 49 -5.91 -13.39 0.80
C ILE A 49 -4.88 -12.45 0.21
N GLY A 50 -3.74 -12.28 0.87
CA GLY A 50 -2.75 -11.29 0.45
C GLY A 50 -1.31 -11.77 0.50
N ALA A 51 -0.60 -11.61 -0.61
CA ALA A 51 0.88 -11.69 -0.66
C ALA A 51 1.52 -10.30 -0.48
N SER A 52 0.88 -9.44 0.34
CA SER A 52 1.23 -8.04 0.54
C SER A 52 0.73 -7.58 1.90
N GLY A 53 1.65 -7.36 2.86
CA GLY A 53 1.30 -6.98 4.24
C GLY A 53 0.58 -5.63 4.29
N THR A 54 1.25 -4.56 3.86
CA THR A 54 0.67 -3.21 3.84
C THR A 54 -0.51 -3.08 2.87
N GLY A 55 -0.59 -3.92 1.83
CA GLY A 55 -1.79 -4.01 0.99
C GLY A 55 -3.00 -4.57 1.74
N ILE A 56 -2.82 -5.60 2.57
CA ILE A 56 -3.87 -6.08 3.48
C ILE A 56 -4.27 -4.97 4.46
N GLN A 57 -3.31 -4.27 5.08
CA GLN A 57 -3.60 -3.21 6.05
C GLN A 57 -4.46 -2.10 5.45
N GLU A 58 -4.06 -1.57 4.30
CA GLU A 58 -4.78 -0.49 3.62
C GLU A 58 -6.15 -0.97 3.16
N PHE A 59 -6.24 -2.12 2.50
CA PHE A 59 -7.52 -2.67 2.05
C PHE A 59 -8.50 -2.86 3.21
N THR A 60 -8.05 -3.49 4.30
CA THR A 60 -8.91 -3.76 5.46
C THR A 60 -9.31 -2.47 6.19
N SER A 61 -8.44 -1.48 6.26
CA SER A 61 -8.73 -0.14 6.80
C SER A 61 -9.71 0.64 5.92
N LEU A 62 -9.60 0.54 4.59
CA LEU A 62 -10.55 1.13 3.64
C LEU A 62 -11.93 0.50 3.76
N VAL A 63 -12.01 -0.84 3.82
CA VAL A 63 -13.27 -1.57 4.03
C VAL A 63 -13.93 -1.18 5.35
N HIS A 64 -13.15 -1.11 6.43
CA HIS A 64 -13.62 -0.68 7.73
C HIS A 64 -14.25 0.72 7.64
N ARG A 65 -13.50 1.71 7.13
CA ARG A 65 -13.98 3.10 7.03
C ARG A 65 -15.15 3.27 6.06
N ALA A 66 -15.29 2.39 5.07
CA ALA A 66 -16.44 2.32 4.18
C ALA A 66 -17.69 1.67 4.83
N GLY A 67 -17.63 1.29 6.11
CA GLY A 67 -18.76 0.79 6.88
C GLY A 67 -18.99 -0.72 6.82
N SER A 68 -18.08 -1.48 6.19
CA SER A 68 -18.12 -2.94 6.18
C SER A 68 -17.01 -3.52 7.07
N GLY A 69 -16.78 -4.84 7.01
CA GLY A 69 -15.82 -5.52 7.86
C GLY A 69 -15.24 -6.79 7.26
N ILE A 70 -14.26 -7.34 7.98
CA ILE A 70 -13.41 -8.44 7.54
C ILE A 70 -13.81 -9.73 8.27
N SER A 71 -13.95 -10.82 7.53
CA SER A 71 -14.14 -12.16 8.08
C SER A 71 -12.77 -12.72 8.48
N HIS A 72 -11.82 -12.69 7.55
CA HIS A 72 -10.43 -13.09 7.73
C HIS A 72 -9.57 -12.34 6.72
N ALA A 73 -8.35 -11.98 7.09
CA ALA A 73 -7.31 -11.54 6.17
C ALA A 73 -6.10 -12.45 6.35
N ILE A 74 -5.84 -13.31 5.37
CA ILE A 74 -4.80 -14.34 5.43
C ILE A 74 -3.61 -13.87 4.60
N GLY A 75 -2.51 -13.52 5.27
CA GLY A 75 -1.25 -13.25 4.61
C GLY A 75 -0.58 -14.56 4.17
N THR A 76 -0.06 -14.63 2.93
CA THR A 76 0.52 -15.86 2.37
C THR A 76 2.04 -15.82 2.20
N GLY A 77 2.66 -14.67 2.46
CA GLY A 77 4.07 -14.39 2.19
C GLY A 77 4.28 -13.79 0.80
N SER A 78 5.26 -12.88 0.69
CA SER A 78 5.47 -12.04 -0.51
C SER A 78 5.75 -12.82 -1.80
N ARG A 79 6.29 -14.03 -1.69
CA ARG A 79 6.66 -14.90 -2.82
C ARG A 79 5.57 -15.89 -3.22
N ASP A 80 4.45 -15.98 -2.49
CA ASP A 80 3.48 -17.07 -2.68
C ASP A 80 2.91 -17.12 -4.11
N PHE A 81 2.63 -15.97 -4.72
CA PHE A 81 2.16 -15.86 -6.10
C PHE A 81 3.25 -15.89 -7.18
N SER A 82 4.53 -16.09 -6.81
CA SER A 82 5.62 -16.22 -7.78
C SER A 82 5.57 -17.57 -8.50
N ASP A 83 6.19 -17.62 -9.69
CA ASP A 83 6.36 -18.89 -10.42
C ASP A 83 7.16 -19.92 -9.63
N ALA A 84 8.05 -19.49 -8.76
CA ALA A 84 8.87 -20.38 -7.95
C ALA A 84 8.06 -21.10 -6.86
N VAL A 85 7.09 -20.42 -6.24
CA VAL A 85 6.30 -20.99 -5.12
C VAL A 85 4.97 -21.59 -5.58
N GLY A 86 4.29 -20.97 -6.54
CA GLY A 86 3.10 -21.53 -7.18
C GLY A 86 1.80 -21.45 -6.38
N GLY A 87 1.68 -20.55 -5.39
CA GLY A 87 0.43 -20.24 -4.69
C GLY A 87 -0.04 -21.30 -3.71
N LEU A 88 0.88 -22.05 -3.10
CA LEU A 88 0.54 -23.16 -2.21
C LEU A 88 -0.28 -22.71 -0.98
N SER A 89 0.09 -21.58 -0.37
CA SER A 89 -0.66 -21.06 0.79
C SER A 89 -1.95 -20.38 0.36
N PHE A 90 -1.92 -19.67 -0.78
CA PHE A 90 -3.09 -19.13 -1.42
C PHE A 90 -4.18 -20.18 -1.63
N LEU A 91 -3.84 -21.37 -2.17
CA LEU A 91 -4.81 -22.43 -2.40
C LEU A 91 -5.48 -22.87 -1.10
N SER A 92 -4.71 -23.10 -0.04
CA SER A 92 -5.26 -23.49 1.27
C SER A 92 -6.08 -22.37 1.91
N ALA A 93 -5.67 -21.10 1.75
CA ALA A 93 -6.42 -19.95 2.22
C ALA A 93 -7.75 -19.78 1.46
N LEU A 94 -7.75 -20.00 0.14
CA LEU A 94 -8.95 -19.94 -0.68
C LEU A 94 -9.94 -21.03 -0.28
N ASP A 95 -9.46 -22.26 -0.08
CA ASP A 95 -10.29 -23.38 0.40
C ASP A 95 -10.95 -23.01 1.75
N ALA A 96 -10.17 -22.49 2.71
CA ALA A 96 -10.68 -22.08 4.02
C ALA A 96 -11.71 -20.94 3.98
N LEU A 97 -11.45 -19.89 3.18
CA LEU A 97 -12.39 -18.76 3.04
C LEU A 97 -13.65 -19.16 2.28
N GLU A 98 -13.54 -20.07 1.31
CA GLU A 98 -14.67 -20.56 0.56
C GLU A 98 -15.60 -21.43 1.42
N GLU A 99 -15.07 -22.14 2.41
CA GLU A 99 -15.85 -22.94 3.36
C GLU A 99 -16.42 -22.12 4.53
N ASP A 100 -15.79 -21.00 4.91
CA ASP A 100 -16.27 -20.19 6.04
C ASP A 100 -17.65 -19.54 5.75
N PRO A 101 -18.72 -19.91 6.46
CA PRO A 101 -20.07 -19.38 6.19
C PRO A 101 -20.19 -17.87 6.47
N ARG A 102 -19.23 -17.27 7.19
CA ARG A 102 -19.22 -15.82 7.43
C ARG A 102 -18.56 -15.04 6.30
N THR A 103 -17.79 -15.67 5.44
CA THR A 103 -17.19 -15.03 4.26
C THR A 103 -18.18 -15.06 3.11
N GLY A 104 -18.62 -13.89 2.65
CA GLY A 104 -19.53 -13.73 1.50
C GLY A 104 -18.81 -13.36 0.20
N ILE A 105 -17.69 -12.65 0.27
CA ILE A 105 -16.86 -12.27 -0.88
C ILE A 105 -15.38 -12.44 -0.54
N ILE A 106 -14.56 -12.83 -1.53
CA ILE A 106 -13.13 -13.05 -1.36
C ILE A 106 -12.35 -12.05 -2.21
N VAL A 107 -11.36 -11.38 -1.60
CA VAL A 107 -10.46 -10.46 -2.30
C VAL A 107 -9.04 -11.01 -2.28
N ILE A 108 -8.40 -11.04 -3.45
CA ILE A 108 -7.02 -11.50 -3.63
C ILE A 108 -6.15 -10.28 -3.92
N LEU A 109 -5.15 -10.03 -3.07
CA LEU A 109 -4.24 -8.89 -3.16
C LEU A 109 -2.81 -9.38 -3.38
N SER A 110 -2.14 -8.91 -4.42
CA SER A 110 -0.74 -9.25 -4.66
C SER A 110 -0.06 -8.21 -5.55
N LYS A 111 1.28 -8.23 -5.56
CA LYS A 111 2.08 -7.76 -6.71
C LYS A 111 1.73 -8.62 -7.95
N PRO A 112 2.17 -8.28 -9.17
CA PRO A 112 1.87 -9.07 -10.36
C PRO A 112 2.32 -10.52 -10.15
N PRO A 113 1.41 -11.50 -10.31
CA PRO A 113 1.75 -12.90 -10.11
C PRO A 113 2.70 -13.39 -11.19
N GLY A 114 3.43 -14.48 -10.91
CA GLY A 114 4.17 -15.20 -11.92
C GLY A 114 3.22 -15.73 -13.02
N LYS A 115 3.67 -15.73 -14.27
CA LYS A 115 2.80 -16.09 -15.42
C LYS A 115 2.36 -17.55 -15.34
N THR A 116 3.27 -18.43 -14.94
CA THR A 116 3.02 -19.87 -14.79
C THR A 116 2.12 -20.13 -13.58
N ALA A 117 2.42 -19.47 -12.45
CA ALA A 117 1.60 -19.56 -11.24
C ALA A 117 0.17 -19.10 -11.51
N LEU A 118 -0.03 -17.93 -12.12
CA LEU A 118 -1.37 -17.44 -12.42
C LEU A 118 -2.13 -18.38 -13.37
N ALA A 119 -1.48 -18.88 -14.42
CA ALA A 119 -2.11 -19.84 -15.34
C ALA A 119 -2.59 -21.11 -14.63
N ALA A 120 -1.82 -21.62 -13.67
CA ALA A 120 -2.18 -22.78 -12.87
C ALA A 120 -3.31 -22.48 -11.84
N LEU A 121 -3.31 -21.28 -11.26
CA LEU A 121 -4.28 -20.87 -10.23
C LEU A 121 -5.62 -20.39 -10.83
N ALA A 122 -5.62 -19.91 -12.08
CA ALA A 122 -6.78 -19.29 -12.72
C ALA A 122 -8.04 -20.17 -12.76
N PRO A 123 -7.97 -21.49 -13.06
CA PRO A 123 -9.16 -22.36 -13.00
C PRO A 123 -9.75 -22.44 -11.59
N ARG A 124 -8.91 -22.54 -10.55
CA ARG A 124 -9.35 -22.63 -9.16
C ARG A 124 -9.96 -21.31 -8.66
N ILE A 125 -9.38 -20.17 -9.07
CA ILE A 125 -9.92 -18.83 -8.80
C ILE A 125 -11.29 -18.66 -9.46
N SER A 126 -11.39 -18.98 -10.75
CA SER A 126 -12.63 -18.81 -11.53
C SER A 126 -13.73 -19.78 -11.11
N GLY A 127 -13.36 -20.96 -10.61
CA GLY A 127 -14.27 -21.98 -10.09
C GLY A 127 -14.67 -21.81 -8.62
N CYS A 128 -14.24 -20.73 -7.95
CA CYS A 128 -14.65 -20.47 -6.57
C CYS A 128 -16.17 -20.26 -6.48
N ARG A 129 -16.82 -20.91 -5.52
CA ARG A 129 -18.27 -20.80 -5.28
C ARG A 129 -18.70 -19.42 -4.78
N LYS A 130 -17.75 -18.63 -4.26
CA LYS A 130 -18.00 -17.27 -3.77
C LYS A 130 -17.48 -16.25 -4.77
N PRO A 131 -18.11 -15.06 -4.86
CA PRO A 131 -17.58 -13.97 -5.67
C PRO A 131 -16.13 -13.66 -5.30
N VAL A 132 -15.28 -13.48 -6.32
CA VAL A 132 -13.87 -13.15 -6.17
C VAL A 132 -13.56 -11.81 -6.82
N ILE A 133 -12.78 -10.99 -6.13
CA ILE A 133 -12.15 -9.77 -6.66
C ILE A 133 -10.64 -9.97 -6.64
N THR A 134 -9.95 -9.67 -7.73
CA THR A 134 -8.48 -9.68 -7.78
C THR A 134 -7.93 -8.27 -7.92
N CYS A 135 -6.92 -7.93 -7.14
CA CYS A 135 -6.13 -6.71 -7.27
C CYS A 135 -4.65 -7.09 -7.39
N PHE A 136 -4.17 -7.20 -8.63
CA PHE A 136 -2.78 -7.43 -8.93
C PHE A 136 -2.11 -6.09 -9.25
N LEU A 137 -1.60 -5.44 -8.20
CA LEU A 137 -1.00 -4.12 -8.26
C LEU A 137 0.15 -4.12 -9.28
N GLY A 138 0.34 -3.01 -9.99
CA GLY A 138 1.46 -2.80 -10.90
C GLY A 138 1.39 -3.50 -12.26
N SER A 139 0.45 -4.43 -12.48
CA SER A 139 0.25 -5.06 -13.80
C SER A 139 -0.35 -4.06 -14.79
N GLN A 140 -0.11 -4.22 -16.10
CA GLN A 140 -0.92 -3.58 -17.15
C GLN A 140 -1.83 -4.60 -17.87
N GLU A 141 -1.62 -5.88 -17.60
CA GLU A 141 -2.39 -6.97 -18.16
C GLU A 141 -3.78 -6.99 -17.54
N LYS A 142 -4.79 -7.36 -18.34
CA LYS A 142 -6.14 -7.67 -17.87
C LYS A 142 -6.30 -9.18 -17.85
N PHE A 143 -6.28 -9.76 -16.67
CA PHE A 143 -6.09 -11.20 -16.51
C PHE A 143 -7.36 -12.02 -16.81
N TRP A 144 -8.53 -11.39 -16.76
CA TRP A 144 -9.81 -12.07 -16.85
C TRP A 144 -10.65 -11.67 -18.08
N GLN A 145 -10.10 -10.86 -19.00
CA GLN A 145 -10.81 -10.44 -20.21
C GLN A 145 -11.29 -11.63 -21.06
N GLY A 146 -12.56 -11.59 -21.46
CA GLY A 146 -13.16 -12.61 -22.33
C GLY A 146 -13.55 -13.92 -21.62
N ARG A 147 -13.54 -13.95 -20.27
CA ARG A 147 -13.92 -15.12 -19.47
C ARG A 147 -14.99 -14.74 -18.44
N THR A 148 -15.86 -15.70 -18.09
CA THR A 148 -16.59 -15.63 -16.82
C THR A 148 -15.56 -15.81 -15.70
N GLY A 149 -15.23 -14.74 -14.99
CA GLY A 149 -14.13 -14.74 -14.03
C GLY A 149 -14.29 -13.67 -12.94
N PRO A 150 -13.30 -13.57 -12.04
CA PRO A 150 -13.27 -12.56 -11.00
C PRO A 150 -13.46 -11.15 -11.53
N GLN A 151 -14.01 -10.27 -10.68
CA GLN A 151 -13.89 -8.84 -10.93
C GLN A 151 -12.43 -8.42 -10.71
N GLU A 152 -11.95 -7.49 -11.53
CA GLU A 152 -10.56 -7.03 -11.47
C GLU A 152 -10.52 -5.58 -11.01
N ALA A 153 -9.71 -5.32 -9.98
CA ALA A 153 -9.38 -3.99 -9.49
C ALA A 153 -7.93 -3.64 -9.84
N ARG A 154 -7.69 -2.36 -10.12
CA ARG A 154 -6.37 -1.82 -10.48
C ARG A 154 -5.59 -1.32 -9.27
N ILE A 155 -6.29 -0.86 -8.25
CA ILE A 155 -5.75 -0.27 -7.03
C ILE A 155 -6.55 -0.72 -5.80
N LEU A 156 -5.99 -0.55 -4.61
CA LEU A 156 -6.60 -1.00 -3.35
C LEU A 156 -7.96 -0.32 -3.07
N ASP A 157 -8.09 0.98 -3.34
CA ASP A 157 -9.37 1.72 -3.18
C ASP A 157 -10.49 1.12 -4.05
N GLU A 158 -10.18 0.75 -5.29
CA GLU A 158 -11.14 0.11 -6.21
C GLU A 158 -11.51 -1.29 -5.73
N ALA A 159 -10.52 -2.08 -5.28
CA ALA A 159 -10.77 -3.41 -4.73
C ALA A 159 -11.71 -3.33 -3.52
N ALA A 160 -11.47 -2.39 -2.61
CA ALA A 160 -12.30 -2.17 -1.44
C ALA A 160 -13.71 -1.68 -1.84
N ALA A 161 -13.82 -0.78 -2.82
CA ALA A 161 -15.10 -0.29 -3.31
C ALA A 161 -15.95 -1.39 -3.97
N LEU A 162 -15.33 -2.24 -4.79
CA LEU A 162 -15.99 -3.41 -5.40
C LEU A 162 -16.45 -4.39 -4.32
N ALA A 163 -15.62 -4.66 -3.32
CA ALA A 163 -15.94 -5.60 -2.25
C ALA A 163 -17.12 -5.09 -1.39
N VAL A 164 -17.07 -3.82 -0.98
CA VAL A 164 -18.15 -3.17 -0.21
C VAL A 164 -19.44 -3.10 -1.03
N LYS A 165 -19.37 -2.77 -2.32
CA LYS A 165 -20.54 -2.80 -3.21
C LYS A 165 -21.13 -4.20 -3.32
N GLY A 166 -20.29 -5.23 -3.45
CA GLY A 166 -20.75 -6.63 -3.53
C GLY A 166 -21.56 -7.06 -2.30
N ILE A 167 -21.31 -6.45 -1.15
CA ILE A 167 -22.03 -6.71 0.11
C ILE A 167 -23.24 -5.80 0.30
N THR A 168 -23.11 -4.51 0.00
CA THR A 168 -24.11 -3.49 0.35
C THR A 168 -25.04 -3.10 -0.80
N GLY A 169 -24.68 -3.43 -2.04
CA GLY A 169 -25.35 -2.97 -3.26
C GLY A 169 -24.95 -1.56 -3.72
N SER A 170 -24.19 -0.80 -2.92
CA SER A 170 -23.81 0.60 -3.21
C SER A 170 -22.31 0.82 -3.22
N PHE A 171 -21.82 1.68 -4.12
CA PHE A 171 -20.43 2.11 -4.11
C PHE A 171 -20.18 3.13 -2.97
N PRO A 172 -19.17 2.93 -2.12
CA PRO A 172 -18.83 3.88 -1.07
C PRO A 172 -18.12 5.11 -1.66
N SER A 173 -18.74 6.28 -1.53
CA SER A 173 -18.19 7.55 -2.05
C SER A 173 -16.82 7.89 -1.45
N ALA A 174 -16.59 7.53 -0.17
CA ALA A 174 -15.32 7.78 0.53
C ALA A 174 -14.09 7.09 -0.09
N LEU A 175 -14.29 6.07 -0.94
CA LEU A 175 -13.21 5.39 -1.66
C LEU A 175 -12.96 5.97 -3.05
N THR A 176 -13.68 7.03 -3.43
CA THR A 176 -13.48 7.76 -4.67
C THR A 176 -12.88 9.12 -4.35
N ALA A 177 -11.80 9.48 -5.03
CA ALA A 177 -11.20 10.80 -4.88
C ALA A 177 -12.16 11.88 -5.40
N ASP A 178 -12.29 12.99 -4.67
CA ASP A 178 -13.01 14.17 -5.13
C ASP A 178 -12.13 14.94 -6.12
N SER A 179 -12.48 14.86 -7.41
CA SER A 179 -11.73 15.52 -8.49
C SER A 179 -11.66 17.04 -8.32
N GLN A 180 -12.73 17.68 -7.85
CA GLN A 180 -12.76 19.14 -7.69
C GLN A 180 -11.81 19.56 -6.57
N LEU A 181 -11.87 18.86 -5.42
CA LEU A 181 -10.94 19.10 -4.32
C LEU A 181 -9.47 18.92 -4.75
N LEU A 182 -9.18 17.88 -5.54
CA LEU A 182 -7.83 17.63 -6.06
C LEU A 182 -7.33 18.77 -6.96
N GLU A 183 -8.18 19.32 -7.82
CA GLU A 183 -7.85 20.47 -8.68
C GLU A 183 -7.58 21.73 -7.85
N GLU A 184 -8.44 22.03 -6.87
CA GLU A 184 -8.28 23.18 -5.97
C GLU A 184 -6.96 23.11 -5.17
N LEU A 185 -6.65 21.96 -4.58
CA LEU A 185 -5.39 21.73 -3.88
C LEU A 185 -4.18 21.83 -4.82
N THR A 186 -4.34 21.34 -6.05
CA THR A 186 -3.29 21.38 -7.07
C THR A 186 -2.91 22.83 -7.40
N GLN A 187 -3.90 23.69 -7.67
CA GLN A 187 -3.66 25.11 -7.96
C GLN A 187 -3.02 25.82 -6.77
N LYS A 188 -3.52 25.58 -5.55
CA LYS A 188 -3.02 26.19 -4.33
C LYS A 188 -1.55 25.83 -4.05
N GLU A 189 -1.16 24.57 -4.19
CA GLU A 189 0.20 24.13 -3.85
C GLU A 189 1.23 24.47 -4.93
N ARG A 190 0.80 24.88 -6.13
CA ARG A 190 1.70 25.35 -7.19
C ARG A 190 2.10 26.82 -7.04
N SER A 191 1.23 27.68 -6.51
CA SER A 191 1.45 29.13 -6.51
C SER A 191 2.66 29.61 -5.69
N GLY A 192 3.22 28.76 -4.82
CA GLY A 192 4.41 29.07 -4.03
C GLY A 192 5.70 28.40 -4.53
N LYS A 193 5.71 27.71 -5.67
CA LYS A 193 6.90 26.98 -6.15
C LYS A 193 7.78 27.85 -7.02
N THR A 194 9.10 27.66 -6.91
CA THR A 194 10.05 28.29 -7.82
C THR A 194 10.17 27.47 -9.11
N SER A 195 10.70 28.09 -10.17
CA SER A 195 10.95 27.41 -11.46
C SER A 195 11.98 26.27 -11.37
N ALA A 196 12.75 26.18 -10.28
CA ALA A 196 13.68 25.09 -10.03
C ALA A 196 13.01 23.85 -9.40
N GLN A 197 11.87 24.03 -8.73
CA GLN A 197 11.18 22.97 -7.99
C GLN A 197 10.34 22.10 -8.93
N LYS A 198 10.87 20.92 -9.28
CA LYS A 198 10.27 20.01 -10.27
C LYS A 198 10.11 18.58 -9.80
N PHE A 199 10.86 18.17 -8.78
CA PHE A 199 11.00 16.75 -8.47
C PHE A 199 10.17 16.27 -7.28
N ILE A 200 9.77 15.00 -7.37
CA ILE A 200 9.07 14.25 -6.34
C ILE A 200 10.07 13.45 -5.49
N ARG A 201 9.85 13.43 -4.18
CA ARG A 201 10.50 12.52 -3.23
C ARG A 201 9.44 11.75 -2.47
N GLY A 202 9.26 10.48 -2.79
CA GLY A 202 8.39 9.58 -2.03
C GLY A 202 9.21 8.72 -1.08
N LEU A 203 8.94 8.78 0.22
CA LEU A 203 9.64 8.00 1.23
C LEU A 203 8.63 7.12 1.94
N PHE A 204 8.61 5.83 1.61
CA PHE A 204 7.58 4.89 2.07
C PHE A 204 8.08 3.97 3.17
N ALA A 205 7.28 3.75 4.20
CA ALA A 205 7.45 2.62 5.11
C ALA A 205 6.79 1.33 4.57
N GLY A 206 5.74 1.47 3.76
CA GLY A 206 5.01 0.37 3.14
C GLY A 206 5.37 0.18 1.67
N GLY A 207 6.05 -0.92 1.36
CA GLY A 207 6.43 -1.25 -0.02
C GLY A 207 5.26 -1.34 -1.00
N THR A 208 4.07 -1.78 -0.55
CA THR A 208 2.87 -1.80 -1.39
C THR A 208 2.43 -0.41 -1.81
N PHE A 209 2.59 0.59 -0.94
CA PHE A 209 2.24 1.98 -1.25
C PHE A 209 3.24 2.60 -2.20
N CYS A 210 4.53 2.31 -2.03
CA CYS A 210 5.56 2.66 -3.00
C CYS A 210 5.21 2.09 -4.38
N TYR A 211 4.87 0.80 -4.43
CA TYR A 211 4.53 0.08 -5.65
C TYR A 211 3.25 0.62 -6.34
N GLN A 212 2.18 0.85 -5.58
CA GLN A 212 0.94 1.44 -6.11
C GLN A 212 1.15 2.88 -6.59
N THR A 213 1.97 3.66 -5.89
CA THR A 213 2.31 5.03 -6.33
C THR A 213 3.05 5.01 -7.67
N GLN A 214 4.04 4.12 -7.82
CA GLN A 214 4.73 3.92 -9.09
C GLN A 214 3.75 3.58 -10.23
N GLN A 215 2.75 2.73 -9.97
CA GLN A 215 1.73 2.39 -10.96
C GLN A 215 0.92 3.61 -11.37
N ILE A 216 0.41 4.37 -10.40
CA ILE A 216 -0.41 5.56 -10.64
C ILE A 216 0.39 6.61 -11.44
N PHE A 217 1.66 6.81 -11.10
CA PHE A 217 2.52 7.76 -11.80
C PHE A 217 2.81 7.33 -13.24
N ARG A 218 3.11 6.04 -13.46
CA ARG A 218 3.32 5.49 -14.80
C ARG A 218 2.07 5.61 -15.67
N GLU A 219 0.88 5.37 -15.12
CA GLU A 219 -0.40 5.56 -15.83
C GLU A 219 -0.65 7.04 -16.22
N GLN A 220 0.01 7.99 -15.56
CA GLN A 220 0.01 9.42 -15.90
C GLN A 220 1.20 9.85 -16.76
N GLY A 221 2.07 8.92 -17.18
CA GLY A 221 3.26 9.22 -17.97
C GLY A 221 4.41 9.83 -17.18
N LEU A 222 4.42 9.72 -15.85
CA LEU A 222 5.48 10.21 -14.98
C LEU A 222 6.53 9.12 -14.74
N GLU A 223 7.75 9.37 -15.21
CA GLU A 223 8.91 8.53 -14.93
C GLU A 223 9.43 8.79 -13.50
N VAL A 224 9.69 7.71 -12.77
CA VAL A 224 10.24 7.74 -11.40
C VAL A 224 11.28 6.65 -11.18
N TYR A 225 12.35 6.99 -10.48
CA TYR A 225 13.35 6.04 -9.99
C TYR A 225 12.87 5.39 -8.70
N SER A 226 13.18 4.10 -8.52
CA SER A 226 12.87 3.37 -7.29
C SER A 226 13.92 2.30 -6.99
N ASN A 227 14.12 2.01 -5.70
CA ASN A 227 14.89 0.85 -5.24
C ASN A 227 14.12 -0.48 -5.42
N THR A 228 12.81 -0.40 -5.60
CA THR A 228 11.93 -1.55 -5.90
C THR A 228 11.11 -1.24 -7.15
N PRO A 229 11.75 -1.10 -8.33
CA PRO A 229 11.09 -0.57 -9.51
C PRO A 229 10.01 -1.52 -10.04
N LEU A 230 8.89 -0.95 -10.47
CA LEU A 230 7.96 -1.64 -11.35
C LEU A 230 8.65 -2.00 -12.67
N PRO A 231 8.25 -3.10 -13.34
CA PRO A 231 8.68 -3.36 -14.71
C PRO A 231 8.46 -2.12 -15.61
N GLY A 232 9.53 -1.65 -16.23
CA GLY A 232 9.55 -0.45 -17.08
C GLY A 232 9.95 0.85 -16.38
N ASN A 233 9.98 0.91 -15.04
CA ASN A 233 10.52 2.06 -14.32
C ASN A 233 12.04 1.92 -14.15
N PRO A 234 12.78 3.04 -14.13
CA PRO A 234 14.21 3.00 -13.88
C PRO A 234 14.53 2.59 -12.43
N GLU A 235 15.56 1.76 -12.29
CA GLU A 235 16.14 1.39 -11.00
C GLU A 235 16.99 2.54 -10.45
N LEU A 236 16.93 2.74 -9.14
CA LEU A 236 17.75 3.73 -8.45
C LEU A 236 19.16 3.14 -8.20
N PRO A 237 20.24 3.73 -8.75
CA PRO A 237 21.58 3.13 -8.64
C PRO A 237 22.12 3.04 -7.21
N ASP A 238 21.77 4.02 -6.37
CA ASP A 238 22.07 4.03 -4.94
C ASP A 238 20.77 4.34 -4.18
N PRO A 239 20.20 3.38 -3.44
CA PRO A 239 18.99 3.59 -2.64
C PRO A 239 19.06 4.78 -1.67
N SER A 240 20.27 5.19 -1.27
CA SER A 240 20.51 6.31 -0.35
C SER A 240 20.50 7.69 -1.01
N LEU A 241 20.52 7.77 -2.34
CA LEU A 241 20.61 9.01 -3.12
C LEU A 241 19.46 9.11 -4.12
N SER A 242 18.63 10.15 -3.99
CA SER A 242 17.53 10.39 -4.92
C SER A 242 18.02 11.01 -6.24
N LEU A 243 17.39 10.63 -7.35
CA LEU A 243 17.65 11.12 -8.70
C LEU A 243 16.35 11.49 -9.39
N LYS A 244 16.24 12.74 -9.89
CA LYS A 244 15.01 13.28 -10.51
C LYS A 244 13.79 12.95 -9.65
N ASN A 245 12.68 12.43 -10.19
CA ASN A 245 11.60 11.91 -9.35
C ASN A 245 12.01 10.57 -8.76
N THR A 246 11.90 10.42 -7.44
CA THR A 246 12.33 9.19 -6.74
C THR A 246 11.29 8.74 -5.74
N LEU A 247 10.99 7.45 -5.72
CA LEU A 247 10.17 6.77 -4.73
C LEU A 247 11.01 5.68 -4.06
N VAL A 248 11.17 5.73 -2.75
CA VAL A 248 11.98 4.78 -1.99
C VAL A 248 11.07 3.97 -1.08
N ASP A 249 11.11 2.65 -1.24
CA ASP A 249 10.61 1.71 -0.24
C ASP A 249 11.67 1.54 0.85
N MET A 250 11.51 2.28 1.95
CA MET A 250 12.44 2.22 3.08
C MET A 250 12.18 0.98 3.96
N GLY A 251 11.14 0.20 3.68
CA GLY A 251 10.88 -1.09 4.33
C GLY A 251 11.67 -2.25 3.70
N ALA A 252 12.32 -2.03 2.56
CA ALA A 252 13.12 -3.03 1.87
C ALA A 252 14.37 -3.45 2.67
N ASP A 253 14.90 -4.64 2.36
CA ASP A 253 15.98 -5.29 3.11
C ASP A 253 17.23 -4.42 3.27
N GLU A 254 17.58 -3.61 2.27
CA GLU A 254 18.75 -2.72 2.31
C GLU A 254 18.64 -1.62 3.39
N PHE A 255 17.44 -1.30 3.85
CA PHE A 255 17.19 -0.32 4.91
C PHE A 255 16.92 -0.97 6.28
N THR A 256 16.56 -2.25 6.30
CA THR A 256 16.14 -2.99 7.50
C THR A 256 17.15 -4.03 7.96
N SER A 257 18.18 -4.32 7.17
CA SER A 257 19.28 -5.19 7.60
C SER A 257 19.99 -4.61 8.82
N GLY A 258 19.88 -5.33 9.95
CA GLY A 258 20.45 -4.91 11.25
C GLY A 258 19.76 -3.71 11.90
N ARG A 259 18.56 -3.33 11.45
CA ARG A 259 17.80 -2.16 11.95
C ARG A 259 16.31 -2.49 12.07
N PRO A 260 15.55 -1.84 12.97
CA PRO A 260 14.11 -2.01 12.99
C PRO A 260 13.45 -1.53 11.68
N HIS A 261 12.34 -2.17 11.29
CA HIS A 261 11.53 -1.75 10.15
C HIS A 261 10.99 -0.31 10.35
N PRO A 262 10.83 0.53 9.31
CA PRO A 262 10.38 1.92 9.46
C PRO A 262 8.99 2.13 10.03
N MET A 263 8.19 1.07 10.09
CA MET A 263 6.89 1.09 10.79
C MET A 263 7.06 1.07 12.31
N ILE A 264 8.18 0.55 12.81
CA ILE A 264 8.50 0.47 14.25
C ILE A 264 9.35 1.69 14.65
N ASP A 265 10.36 2.05 13.85
CA ASP A 265 11.32 3.11 14.13
C ASP A 265 11.43 4.08 12.94
N SER A 266 11.05 5.33 13.16
CA SER A 266 10.98 6.35 12.11
C SER A 266 12.31 7.07 11.83
N ARG A 267 13.42 6.74 12.51
CA ARG A 267 14.67 7.52 12.49
C ARG A 267 15.26 7.66 11.10
N LEU A 268 15.35 6.56 10.34
CA LEU A 268 15.88 6.62 8.98
C LEU A 268 15.00 7.47 8.06
N ARG A 269 13.68 7.38 8.22
CA ARG A 269 12.74 8.22 7.45
C ARG A 269 12.89 9.69 7.84
N TYR A 270 13.01 9.99 9.13
CA TYR A 270 13.26 11.33 9.64
C TYR A 270 14.53 11.94 9.03
N GLU A 271 15.66 11.23 9.11
CA GLU A 271 16.94 11.65 8.53
C GLU A 271 16.85 11.83 7.01
N ARG A 272 16.16 10.91 6.32
CA ARG A 272 15.97 10.98 4.87
C ARG A 272 15.13 12.19 4.47
N ILE A 273 14.07 12.53 5.21
CA ILE A 273 13.28 13.76 4.96
C ILE A 273 14.19 15.00 5.01
N LEU A 274 15.04 15.10 6.04
CA LEU A 274 15.95 16.23 6.17
C LEU A 274 16.95 16.30 5.01
N LYS A 275 17.52 15.16 4.61
CA LYS A 275 18.45 15.06 3.47
C LYS A 275 17.79 15.49 2.15
N GLU A 276 16.58 15.02 1.86
CA GLU A 276 15.88 15.40 0.62
C GLU A 276 15.63 16.91 0.51
N THR A 277 15.50 17.60 1.64
CA THR A 277 15.22 19.03 1.66
C THR A 277 16.44 19.90 1.37
N GLU A 278 17.62 19.31 1.33
CA GLU A 278 18.86 19.99 0.91
C GLU A 278 18.84 20.26 -0.60
N ASP A 279 18.10 19.47 -1.37
CA ASP A 279 17.94 19.66 -2.81
C ASP A 279 16.91 20.78 -3.11
N PRO A 280 17.32 21.91 -3.73
CA PRO A 280 16.44 23.01 -4.10
C PRO A 280 15.39 22.64 -5.15
N GLN A 281 15.59 21.55 -5.88
CA GLN A 281 14.71 21.10 -6.95
C GLN A 281 13.52 20.27 -6.47
N VAL A 282 13.46 19.92 -5.19
CA VAL A 282 12.34 19.16 -4.63
C VAL A 282 11.10 20.05 -4.50
N ALA A 283 10.04 19.64 -5.19
CA ALA A 283 8.74 20.29 -5.18
C ALA A 283 7.76 19.62 -4.21
N VAL A 284 7.83 18.28 -4.14
CA VAL A 284 6.87 17.45 -3.42
C VAL A 284 7.58 16.40 -2.60
N LEU A 285 7.19 16.28 -1.33
CA LEU A 285 7.53 15.17 -0.44
C LEU A 285 6.27 14.33 -0.19
N LEU A 286 6.28 13.05 -0.56
CA LEU A 286 5.17 12.11 -0.39
C LEU A 286 5.51 11.07 0.69
N LEU A 287 4.63 10.91 1.67
CA LEU A 287 4.81 10.06 2.83
C LEU A 287 3.60 9.15 3.06
N ASP A 288 3.83 8.03 3.73
CA ASP A 288 2.82 7.14 4.30
C ASP A 288 2.99 7.01 5.82
N ILE A 289 1.88 6.94 6.53
CA ILE A 289 1.81 6.72 7.98
C ILE A 289 0.94 5.50 8.20
N ILE A 290 1.49 4.47 8.85
CA ILE A 290 0.83 3.17 9.04
C ILE A 290 0.58 2.95 10.52
N LEU A 291 -0.69 2.85 10.88
CA LEU A 291 -1.15 2.59 12.24
C LEU A 291 -1.36 1.08 12.46
N GLY A 292 -1.80 0.73 13.67
CA GLY A 292 -2.14 -0.64 14.04
C GLY A 292 -1.13 -1.27 15.00
N PHE A 293 -1.33 -2.55 15.29
CA PHE A 293 -0.48 -3.32 16.19
C PHE A 293 0.97 -3.37 15.68
N ASN A 294 1.92 -3.34 16.62
CA ASN A 294 3.37 -3.39 16.39
C ASN A 294 3.99 -2.21 15.61
N SER A 295 3.20 -1.29 15.06
CA SER A 295 3.68 0.00 14.57
C SER A 295 4.13 0.90 15.74
N SER A 296 4.88 1.96 15.42
CA SER A 296 5.21 3.05 16.36
C SER A 296 3.94 3.52 17.11
N PRO A 297 4.06 3.89 18.40
CA PRO A 297 2.95 4.44 19.16
C PRO A 297 2.52 5.83 18.68
N ASP A 298 3.40 6.58 18.00
CA ASP A 298 3.09 7.94 17.51
C ASP A 298 3.78 8.25 16.16
N PRO A 299 3.48 7.49 15.08
CA PRO A 299 4.24 7.57 13.83
C PRO A 299 4.16 8.95 13.14
N ALA A 300 3.05 9.67 13.27
CA ALA A 300 2.97 11.06 12.80
C ALA A 300 3.81 11.98 13.68
N GLY A 301 3.77 11.80 15.00
CA GLY A 301 4.59 12.57 15.95
C GLY A 301 6.09 12.42 15.70
N ASP A 302 6.52 11.20 15.35
CA ASP A 302 7.92 10.90 15.05
C ASP A 302 8.44 11.68 13.83
N LEU A 303 7.60 11.93 12.82
CA LEU A 303 7.99 12.59 11.56
C LEU A 303 7.63 14.07 11.49
N ALA A 304 6.69 14.55 12.31
CA ALA A 304 6.22 15.93 12.29
C ALA A 304 7.34 16.99 12.43
N PRO A 305 8.35 16.83 13.31
CA PRO A 305 9.44 17.79 13.40
C PRO A 305 10.29 17.88 12.13
N ALA A 306 10.53 16.74 11.45
CA ALA A 306 11.24 16.74 10.17
C ALA A 306 10.42 17.42 9.06
N ILE A 307 9.10 17.20 9.03
CA ILE A 307 8.19 17.87 8.09
C ILE A 307 8.20 19.39 8.28
N LEU A 308 8.12 19.86 9.53
CA LEU A 308 8.20 21.29 9.85
C LEU A 308 9.54 21.89 9.39
N ASN A 309 10.66 21.24 9.73
CA ASN A 309 11.99 21.68 9.34
C ASN A 309 12.15 21.74 7.80
N ALA A 310 11.66 20.70 7.11
CA ALA A 310 11.66 20.58 5.66
C ALA A 310 10.96 21.77 4.99
N LYS A 311 9.76 22.13 5.47
CA LYS A 311 8.98 23.26 4.94
C LYS A 311 9.64 24.61 5.27
N GLU A 312 10.17 24.79 6.47
CA GLU A 312 10.89 26.01 6.85
C GLU A 312 12.13 26.23 5.98
N LYS A 313 12.93 25.19 5.74
CA LYS A 313 14.10 25.26 4.85
C LYS A 313 13.69 25.65 3.44
N ALA A 314 12.62 25.06 2.90
CA ALA A 314 12.11 25.41 1.59
C ALA A 314 11.63 26.87 1.49
N SER A 315 10.99 27.38 2.55
CA SER A 315 10.56 28.78 2.63
C SER A 315 11.74 29.75 2.71
N ARG A 316 12.77 29.46 3.52
CA ARG A 316 13.98 30.31 3.66
C ARG A 316 14.75 30.47 2.34
N ARG A 317 14.70 29.47 1.44
CA ARG A 317 15.29 29.55 0.09
C ARG A 317 14.37 30.18 -0.96
N GLY A 318 13.21 30.72 -0.55
CA GLY A 318 12.27 31.42 -1.43
C GLY A 318 11.31 30.51 -2.21
N GLY A 319 11.20 29.23 -1.85
CA GLY A 319 10.25 28.29 -2.46
C GLY A 319 9.22 27.74 -1.47
N SER A 320 8.45 26.73 -1.89
CA SER A 320 7.50 26.03 -1.01
C SER A 320 7.57 24.53 -1.22
N LEU A 321 7.67 23.78 -0.13
CA LEU A 321 7.60 22.33 -0.15
C LEU A 321 6.15 21.88 0.11
N CYS A 322 5.55 21.23 -0.88
CA CYS A 322 4.29 20.52 -0.68
C CYS A 322 4.60 19.18 -0.04
N VAL A 323 4.08 18.95 1.16
CA VAL A 323 4.21 17.67 1.87
C VAL A 323 2.85 17.01 1.84
N ILE A 324 2.78 15.80 1.29
CA ILE A 324 1.56 15.02 1.16
C ILE A 324 1.76 13.73 1.94
N ALA A 325 0.81 13.38 2.80
CA ALA A 325 0.83 12.16 3.58
C ALA A 325 -0.46 11.37 3.37
N SER A 326 -0.37 10.04 3.36
CA SER A 326 -1.52 9.15 3.53
C SER A 326 -1.47 8.48 4.90
N VAL A 327 -2.63 8.24 5.52
CA VAL A 327 -2.72 7.52 6.80
C VAL A 327 -3.52 6.24 6.64
N CYS A 328 -2.82 5.11 6.74
CA CYS A 328 -3.38 3.75 6.73
C CYS A 328 -3.72 3.32 8.15
N GLY A 329 -5.02 3.24 8.47
CA GLY A 329 -5.50 2.73 9.75
C GLY A 329 -6.96 3.09 10.02
N THR A 330 -7.40 2.80 11.24
CA THR A 330 -8.79 3.03 11.70
C THR A 330 -8.85 3.86 12.98
N GLU A 331 -10.03 4.37 13.31
CA GLU A 331 -10.29 5.03 14.60
C GLU A 331 -10.17 4.09 15.80
N GLU A 332 -10.18 2.76 15.58
CA GLU A 332 -10.04 1.77 16.64
C GLU A 332 -8.57 1.42 16.95
N ASP A 333 -7.64 1.81 16.07
CA ASP A 333 -6.21 1.56 16.23
C ASP A 333 -5.62 2.28 17.46
N PRO A 334 -4.60 1.70 18.12
CA PRO A 334 -4.01 2.26 19.34
C PRO A 334 -3.51 3.71 19.25
N GLN A 335 -3.12 4.15 18.04
CA GLN A 335 -2.48 5.45 17.80
C GLN A 335 -3.45 6.64 17.71
N ASP A 336 -4.77 6.38 17.70
CA ASP A 336 -5.84 7.36 17.39
C ASP A 336 -5.65 8.02 16.02
N LEU A 337 -6.34 7.49 15.00
CA LEU A 337 -6.30 8.00 13.63
C LEU A 337 -6.51 9.52 13.55
N LYS A 338 -7.48 10.08 14.29
CA LYS A 338 -7.79 11.51 14.22
C LYS A 338 -6.68 12.34 14.84
N ARG A 339 -6.03 11.84 15.91
CA ARG A 339 -4.85 12.49 16.50
C ARG A 339 -3.67 12.49 15.52
N GLN A 340 -3.39 11.37 14.87
CA GLN A 340 -2.29 11.26 13.90
C GLN A 340 -2.49 12.22 12.72
N VAL A 341 -3.71 12.28 12.15
CA VAL A 341 -4.05 13.24 11.08
C VAL A 341 -3.82 14.68 11.52
N ARG A 342 -4.32 15.08 12.71
CA ARG A 342 -4.13 16.45 13.23
C ARG A 342 -2.65 16.81 13.43
N ILE A 343 -1.80 15.85 13.81
CA ILE A 343 -0.36 16.10 13.97
C ILE A 343 0.27 16.45 12.62
N LEU A 344 -0.04 15.68 11.58
CA LEU A 344 0.47 15.93 10.22
C LEU A 344 -0.04 17.26 9.64
N GLU A 345 -1.32 17.54 9.80
CA GLU A 345 -1.92 18.81 9.35
C GLU A 345 -1.30 20.02 10.05
N LYS A 346 -1.06 19.94 11.37
CA LYS A 346 -0.35 20.97 12.12
C LYS A 346 1.11 21.13 11.68
N ALA A 347 1.75 20.05 11.23
CA ALA A 347 3.07 20.10 10.60
C ALA A 347 3.05 20.70 9.18
N GLY A 348 1.86 20.97 8.63
CA GLY A 348 1.67 21.57 7.31
C GLY A 348 1.65 20.56 6.16
N ALA A 349 1.35 19.28 6.44
CA ALA A 349 1.13 18.27 5.41
C ALA A 349 -0.35 18.24 4.97
N LEU A 350 -0.59 17.97 3.69
CA LEU A 350 -1.91 17.60 3.18
C LEU A 350 -2.12 16.10 3.44
N VAL A 351 -3.18 15.75 4.15
CA VAL A 351 -3.41 14.37 4.61
C VAL A 351 -4.56 13.73 3.84
N PHE A 352 -4.29 12.56 3.27
CA PHE A 352 -5.23 11.79 2.47
C PHE A 352 -5.66 10.50 3.17
N PRO A 353 -6.89 10.03 2.93
CA PRO A 353 -7.39 8.81 3.53
C PRO A 353 -6.76 7.55 2.92
N SER A 354 -6.16 7.62 1.73
CA SER A 354 -5.49 6.48 1.11
C SER A 354 -4.23 6.87 0.35
N SER A 355 -3.34 5.89 0.20
CA SER A 355 -2.13 6.03 -0.61
C SER A 355 -2.43 6.33 -2.08
N ALA A 356 -3.51 5.78 -2.65
CA ALA A 356 -3.89 6.05 -4.03
C ALA A 356 -4.32 7.51 -4.23
N GLN A 357 -5.11 8.06 -3.31
CA GLN A 357 -5.59 9.44 -3.40
C GLN A 357 -4.42 10.43 -3.23
N ALA A 358 -3.51 10.16 -2.29
CA ALA A 358 -2.28 10.94 -2.14
C ALA A 358 -1.44 10.94 -3.43
N ALA A 359 -1.22 9.77 -4.04
CA ALA A 359 -0.49 9.65 -5.29
C ALA A 359 -1.18 10.41 -6.44
N ARG A 360 -2.52 10.35 -6.55
CA ARG A 360 -3.25 11.11 -7.59
C ARG A 360 -3.03 12.62 -7.47
N LEU A 361 -3.06 13.19 -6.26
CA LEU A 361 -2.74 14.61 -6.07
C LEU A 361 -1.32 14.93 -6.55
N VAL A 362 -0.33 14.10 -6.17
CA VAL A 362 1.07 14.33 -6.55
C VAL A 362 1.25 14.28 -8.07
N ALA A 363 0.60 13.33 -8.74
CA ALA A 363 0.67 13.19 -10.18
C ALA A 363 0.07 14.43 -10.89
N LEU A 364 -1.06 14.94 -10.41
CA LEU A 364 -1.65 16.18 -10.91
C LEU A 364 -0.71 17.36 -10.68
N LEU A 365 -0.19 17.52 -9.45
CA LEU A 365 0.71 18.62 -9.09
C LEU A 365 1.89 18.76 -10.05
N VAL A 366 2.59 17.66 -10.32
CA VAL A 366 3.88 17.68 -11.04
C VAL A 366 3.74 17.69 -12.56
N LYS A 367 2.59 17.28 -13.10
CA LYS A 367 2.35 17.31 -14.56
C LYS A 367 2.44 18.72 -15.18
N GLU A 368 2.26 19.76 -14.37
CA GLU A 368 2.30 21.16 -14.82
C GLU A 368 3.30 22.01 -14.02
N LEU A 369 4.33 21.38 -13.42
CA LEU A 369 5.54 22.04 -12.91
C LEU A 369 6.66 21.98 -13.95
#